data_AF-A0A949GSM7-F1
#
_entry.id   AF-A0A949GSM7-F1
#
_cell.length_a   1.000
_cell.length_b   1.000
_cell.length_c   1.000
_cell.angle_alpha   90.00
_cell.angle_beta   90.00
_cell.angle_gamma   90.00
#
_symmetry.space_group_name_H-M   'P 1'
#
loop_
_entity.id
_entity.type
_entity.pdbx_description
1 polymer ?
#
loop_
_entity_poly.entity_id
_entity_poly.type
_entity_poly.pdbx_seq_one_letter_code
_entity_poly.pdbx_strand_id
1 'polypeptide(L)'
;MSADHVGDPAQAFEDLRAEVSVLRKAVEALPLAIRDNRSPDYAQDLAVIGKGLDEIGAQIEALRSYPALRMTPEQQGQSIANAGSALIREVAQKFERATQEADRERYNLAQMVGTLHDKQDQRFWLMMVGAVAFVIGFAAFPFVSRALPFGMNANIAADIMKANQWDAGIALMKSGSPAGWAQLVADADLANANRDKIVGCQKAAAKTKKEERCTIIVQVSGP
;
A
#
# COMPACT_ATOMS: atom_id res chain seq x y z
N MET A 1 14.48 -127.32 32.15
CA MET A 1 14.94 -127.85 30.84
C MET A 1 14.82 -126.75 29.83
N SER A 2 15.87 -126.55 29.03
CA SER A 2 16.15 -125.36 28.23
C SER A 2 15.02 -124.97 27.28
N ALA A 3 14.66 -123.69 27.33
CA ALA A 3 13.52 -123.08 26.67
C ALA A 3 13.95 -122.38 25.38
N ASP A 4 13.37 -122.80 24.26
CA ASP A 4 13.30 -122.02 23.02
C ASP A 4 12.04 -122.47 22.30
N HIS A 5 10.91 -121.85 22.64
CA HIS A 5 9.74 -121.87 21.77
C HIS A 5 9.99 -120.90 20.62
N VAL A 6 10.76 -121.43 19.66
CA VAL A 6 10.65 -121.17 18.23
C VAL A 6 9.23 -120.70 17.92
N GLY A 7 9.11 -119.46 17.45
CA GLY A 7 7.84 -118.80 17.15
C GLY A 7 6.90 -119.74 16.41
N ASP A 8 5.74 -120.00 17.04
CA ASP A 8 4.77 -120.95 16.55
C ASP A 8 4.36 -120.55 15.12
N PRO A 9 4.67 -121.38 14.09
CA PRO A 9 4.31 -121.06 12.72
C PRO A 9 2.80 -120.84 12.59
N ALA A 10 1.96 -121.47 13.43
CA ALA A 10 0.52 -121.27 13.40
C ALA A 10 0.14 -119.81 13.74
N GLN A 11 0.86 -119.19 14.68
CA GLN A 11 0.59 -117.80 15.09
C GLN A 11 1.01 -116.79 14.01
N ALA A 12 2.13 -117.06 13.32
CA ALA A 12 2.54 -116.26 12.16
C ALA A 12 1.56 -116.39 10.97
N PHE A 13 0.97 -117.57 10.76
CA PHE A 13 -0.06 -117.76 9.72
C PHE A 13 -1.38 -117.04 10.06
N GLU A 14 -1.78 -117.01 11.33
CA GLU A 14 -2.97 -116.25 11.75
C GLU A 14 -2.76 -114.74 11.63
N ASP A 15 -1.58 -114.22 11.99
CA ASP A 15 -1.25 -112.81 11.80
C ASP A 15 -1.22 -112.44 10.30
N LEU A 16 -0.61 -113.28 9.45
CA LEU A 16 -0.64 -113.07 8.01
C LEU A 16 -2.07 -113.13 7.45
N ARG A 17 -2.91 -114.04 7.96
CA ARG A 17 -4.32 -114.15 7.56
C ARG A 17 -5.10 -112.90 7.95
N ALA A 18 -4.84 -112.34 9.13
CA ALA A 18 -5.43 -111.09 9.59
C ALA A 18 -5.01 -109.92 8.69
N GLU A 19 -3.72 -109.77 8.37
CA GLU A 19 -3.24 -108.72 7.47
C GLU A 19 -3.82 -108.84 6.05
N VAL A 20 -3.84 -110.05 5.49
CA VAL A 20 -4.40 -110.30 4.15
C VAL A 20 -5.91 -110.00 4.12
N SER A 21 -6.62 -110.24 5.22
CA SER A 21 -8.05 -109.89 5.32
C SER A 21 -8.28 -108.37 5.31
N VAL A 22 -7.41 -107.60 5.96
CA VAL A 22 -7.45 -106.13 5.97
C VAL A 22 -7.11 -105.59 4.59
N LEU A 23 -6.06 -106.10 3.96
CA LEU A 23 -5.66 -105.76 2.59
C LEU A 23 -6.78 -106.06 1.59
N ARG A 24 -7.41 -107.24 1.69
CA ARG A 24 -8.54 -107.59 0.83
C ARG A 24 -9.70 -106.61 1.00
N LYS A 25 -10.04 -106.25 2.24
CA LYS A 25 -11.13 -105.31 2.52
C LYS A 25 -10.82 -103.89 2.01
N ALA A 26 -9.56 -103.47 2.09
CA ALA A 26 -9.08 -102.21 1.51
C ALA A 26 -9.15 -102.23 -0.03
N VAL A 27 -8.77 -103.35 -0.66
CA VAL A 27 -8.86 -103.54 -2.11
C VAL A 27 -10.31 -103.60 -2.59
N GLU A 28 -11.21 -104.24 -1.83
CA GLU A 28 -12.65 -104.28 -2.15
C GLU A 28 -13.32 -102.90 -2.01
N ALA A 29 -12.82 -102.03 -1.13
CA ALA A 29 -13.29 -100.65 -0.97
C ALA A 29 -12.70 -99.65 -1.99
N LEU A 30 -11.58 -100.00 -2.64
CA LEU A 30 -10.86 -99.12 -3.57
C LEU A 30 -11.69 -98.65 -4.78
N PRO A 31 -12.50 -99.49 -5.44
CA PRO A 31 -13.31 -99.06 -6.59
C PRO A 31 -14.35 -98.00 -6.23
N LEU A 32 -14.91 -98.05 -5.01
CA LEU A 32 -15.84 -97.03 -4.50
C LEU A 32 -15.10 -95.73 -4.21
N ALA A 33 -13.96 -95.80 -3.52
CA ALA A 33 -13.12 -94.63 -3.27
C ALA A 33 -12.63 -93.94 -4.56
N ILE A 34 -12.32 -94.72 -5.60
CA ILE A 34 -11.91 -94.19 -6.92
C ILE A 34 -13.09 -93.56 -7.67
N ARG A 35 -14.32 -94.09 -7.50
CA ARG A 35 -15.52 -93.49 -8.10
C ARG A 35 -15.90 -92.17 -7.42
N ASP A 36 -15.82 -92.12 -6.09
CA ASP A 36 -16.14 -90.92 -5.31
C ASP A 36 -15.08 -89.83 -5.47
N ASN A 37 -13.81 -90.20 -5.68
CA ASN A 37 -12.70 -89.27 -5.87
C ASN A 37 -12.29 -89.09 -7.35
N ARG A 38 -13.21 -89.30 -8.30
CA ARG A 38 -12.94 -89.03 -9.72
C ARG A 38 -12.80 -87.52 -9.92
N SER A 39 -11.61 -87.07 -10.31
CA SER A 39 -11.35 -85.67 -10.68
C SER A 39 -12.38 -85.19 -11.71
N PRO A 40 -12.96 -83.98 -11.55
CA PRO A 40 -13.88 -83.41 -12.53
C PRO A 40 -13.28 -83.40 -13.94
N ASP A 41 -14.10 -83.63 -14.96
CA ASP A 41 -13.63 -83.56 -16.35
C ASP A 41 -13.47 -82.10 -16.76
N TYR A 42 -12.25 -81.59 -16.60
CA TYR A 42 -11.87 -80.22 -16.96
C TYR A 42 -11.60 -80.02 -18.45
N ALA A 43 -11.85 -81.03 -19.30
CA ALA A 43 -11.62 -80.90 -20.75
C ALA A 43 -12.42 -79.76 -21.37
N GLN A 44 -13.64 -79.52 -20.87
CA GLN A 44 -14.51 -78.44 -21.34
C GLN A 44 -13.98 -77.07 -20.92
N ASP A 45 -13.53 -76.93 -19.67
CA ASP A 45 -12.95 -75.69 -19.15
C ASP A 45 -11.59 -75.36 -19.81
N LEU A 46 -10.76 -76.37 -20.04
CA LEU A 46 -9.50 -76.23 -20.77
C LEU A 46 -9.72 -75.80 -22.23
N ALA A 47 -10.79 -76.28 -22.88
CA ALA A 47 -11.15 -75.83 -24.23
C ALA A 47 -11.61 -74.37 -24.25
N VAL A 48 -12.30 -73.91 -23.20
CA VAL A 48 -12.69 -72.49 -23.05
C VAL A 48 -11.45 -71.62 -22.83
N ILE A 49 -10.53 -72.05 -21.95
CA ILE A 49 -9.27 -71.33 -21.71
C ILE A 49 -8.41 -71.29 -22.97
N GLY A 50 -8.31 -72.40 -23.71
CA GLY A 50 -7.59 -72.47 -24.99
C GLY A 50 -8.14 -71.49 -26.03
N LYS A 51 -9.47 -71.40 -26.17
CA LYS A 51 -10.12 -70.40 -27.05
C LYS A 51 -9.85 -68.97 -26.60
N GLY A 52 -9.89 -68.70 -25.28
CA GLY A 52 -9.57 -67.38 -24.74
C GLY A 52 -8.12 -66.97 -25.04
N LEU A 53 -7.18 -67.91 -24.96
CA LEU A 53 -5.77 -67.66 -25.29
C LEU A 53 -5.55 -67.43 -26.79
N ASP A 54 -6.25 -68.14 -27.68
CA ASP A 54 -6.20 -67.90 -29.13
C ASP A 54 -6.77 -66.53 -29.50
N GLU A 55 -7.90 -66.12 -28.89
CA GLU A 55 -8.51 -64.80 -29.06
C GLU A 55 -7.55 -63.68 -28.62
N ILE A 56 -6.92 -63.84 -27.45
CA ILE A 56 -5.92 -62.89 -26.95
C ILE A 56 -4.69 -62.87 -27.87
N GLY A 57 -4.23 -64.02 -28.36
CA GLY A 57 -3.14 -64.12 -29.32
C GLY A 57 -3.42 -63.36 -30.62
N ALA A 58 -4.63 -63.52 -31.17
CA ALA A 58 -5.08 -62.79 -32.35
C ALA A 58 -5.18 -61.28 -32.09
N GLN A 59 -5.67 -60.86 -30.92
CA GLN A 59 -5.71 -59.44 -30.54
C GLN A 59 -4.32 -58.84 -30.34
N ILE A 60 -3.37 -59.59 -29.79
CA ILE A 60 -1.98 -59.14 -29.62
C ILE A 60 -1.28 -59.03 -30.98
N GLU A 61 -1.51 -59.95 -31.91
CA GLU A 61 -0.95 -59.86 -33.26
C GLU A 61 -1.56 -58.69 -34.04
N ALA A 62 -2.86 -58.44 -33.87
CA ALA A 62 -3.51 -57.22 -34.37
C ALA A 62 -2.92 -55.96 -33.72
N LEU A 63 -2.65 -55.95 -32.41
CA LEU A 63 -1.97 -54.84 -31.71
C LEU A 63 -0.54 -54.63 -32.22
N ARG A 64 0.19 -55.70 -32.51
CA ARG A 64 1.56 -55.66 -33.06
C ARG A 64 1.61 -55.08 -34.46
N SER A 65 0.51 -55.22 -35.21
CA SER A 65 0.36 -54.60 -36.53
C SER A 65 0.09 -53.09 -36.47
N TYR A 66 -0.21 -52.51 -35.29
CA TYR A 66 -0.30 -51.06 -35.12
C TYR A 66 1.10 -50.42 -35.02
N PRO A 67 1.40 -49.40 -35.84
CA PRO A 67 2.71 -48.73 -35.88
C PRO A 67 3.06 -47.95 -34.60
N ALA A 68 2.14 -47.87 -33.62
CA ALA A 68 2.35 -47.21 -32.34
C ALA A 68 3.37 -47.91 -31.42
N LEU A 69 3.61 -49.23 -31.60
CA LEU A 69 4.56 -49.99 -30.79
C LEU A 69 5.97 -50.09 -31.41
N ARG A 70 6.19 -49.49 -32.59
CA ARG A 70 7.52 -49.35 -33.22
C ARG A 70 8.18 -48.00 -32.93
N MET A 71 7.51 -47.09 -32.22
CA MET A 71 8.09 -45.84 -31.76
C MET A 71 8.75 -46.07 -30.40
N THR A 72 10.08 -46.03 -30.39
CA THR A 72 10.94 -46.17 -29.22
C THR A 72 10.68 -45.07 -28.18
N PRO A 73 10.87 -45.34 -26.87
CA PRO A 73 10.76 -44.34 -25.80
C PRO A 73 11.70 -43.12 -26.00
N GLU A 74 12.72 -43.24 -26.84
CA GLU A 74 13.63 -42.16 -27.23
C GLU A 74 12.95 -41.10 -28.15
N GLN A 75 11.97 -41.48 -28.99
CA GLN A 75 11.23 -40.52 -29.83
C GLN A 75 10.09 -39.81 -29.10
N GLN A 76 9.54 -40.41 -28.05
CA GLN A 76 8.62 -39.70 -27.14
C GLN A 76 9.37 -38.64 -26.32
N GLY A 77 10.61 -38.90 -25.89
CA GLY A 77 11.46 -37.89 -25.25
C GLY A 77 11.77 -36.70 -26.17
N GLN A 78 12.09 -36.96 -27.44
CA GLN A 78 12.38 -35.89 -28.40
C GLN A 78 11.14 -35.09 -28.82
N SER A 79 9.97 -35.71 -28.98
CA SER A 79 8.74 -34.97 -29.29
C SER A 79 8.25 -34.13 -28.10
N ILE A 80 8.44 -34.59 -26.86
CA ILE A 80 8.16 -33.79 -25.65
C ILE A 80 9.20 -32.67 -25.47
N ALA A 81 10.48 -32.91 -25.77
CA ALA A 81 11.51 -31.87 -25.74
C ALA A 81 11.32 -30.82 -26.87
N ASN A 82 10.89 -31.24 -28.06
CA ASN A 82 10.64 -30.34 -29.19
C ASN A 82 9.31 -29.57 -29.03
N ALA A 83 8.23 -30.23 -28.59
CA ALA A 83 6.97 -29.56 -28.26
C ALA A 83 7.11 -28.64 -27.02
N GLY A 84 7.86 -29.09 -26.01
CA GLY A 84 8.19 -28.31 -24.82
C GLY A 84 9.08 -27.12 -25.13
N SER A 85 10.08 -27.26 -26.01
CA SER A 85 10.95 -26.13 -26.40
C SER A 85 10.22 -25.11 -27.27
N ALA A 86 9.28 -25.51 -28.12
CA ALA A 86 8.43 -24.57 -28.86
C ALA A 86 7.53 -23.77 -27.91
N LEU A 87 6.87 -24.44 -26.95
CA LEU A 87 6.07 -23.77 -25.92
C LEU A 87 6.91 -22.86 -25.02
N ILE A 88 8.07 -23.33 -24.55
CA ILE A 88 8.96 -22.54 -23.69
C ILE A 88 9.52 -21.34 -24.44
N ARG A 89 9.85 -21.47 -25.73
CA ARG A 89 10.27 -20.32 -26.56
C ARG A 89 9.16 -19.32 -26.76
N GLU A 90 7.93 -19.76 -27.00
CA GLU A 90 6.80 -18.85 -27.14
C GLU A 90 6.46 -18.16 -25.81
N VAL A 91 6.50 -18.88 -24.69
CA VAL A 91 6.31 -18.33 -23.35
C VAL A 91 7.45 -17.39 -22.98
N ALA A 92 8.71 -17.73 -23.26
CA ALA A 92 9.86 -16.86 -23.04
C ALA A 92 9.78 -15.58 -23.89
N GLN A 93 9.38 -15.69 -25.17
CA GLN A 93 9.18 -14.52 -26.02
C GLN A 93 8.01 -13.64 -25.55
N LYS A 94 6.91 -14.24 -25.09
CA LYS A 94 5.77 -13.50 -24.52
C LYS A 94 6.15 -12.85 -23.20
N PHE A 95 6.93 -13.54 -22.36
CA PHE A 95 7.42 -13.02 -21.09
C PHE A 95 8.43 -11.89 -21.31
N GLU A 96 9.33 -12.03 -22.28
CA GLU A 96 10.34 -11.01 -22.60
C GLU A 96 9.71 -9.77 -23.23
N ARG A 97 8.67 -9.94 -24.06
CA ARG A 97 7.84 -8.82 -24.53
C ARG A 97 7.06 -8.17 -23.39
N ALA A 98 6.46 -8.96 -22.51
CA ALA A 98 5.75 -8.44 -21.35
C ALA A 98 6.69 -7.72 -20.37
N THR A 99 7.93 -8.17 -20.18
CA THR A 99 8.93 -7.47 -19.37
C THR A 99 9.46 -6.23 -20.09
N GLN A 100 9.65 -6.25 -21.42
CA GLN A 100 9.99 -5.04 -22.17
C GLN A 100 8.88 -3.99 -22.12
N GLU A 101 7.61 -4.40 -22.25
CA GLU A 101 6.46 -3.50 -22.12
C GLU A 101 6.35 -2.97 -20.68
N ALA A 102 6.53 -3.82 -19.67
CA ALA A 102 6.56 -3.41 -18.28
C ALA A 102 7.74 -2.48 -17.94
N ASP A 103 8.94 -2.70 -18.49
CA ASP A 103 10.09 -1.81 -18.32
C ASP A 103 9.90 -0.49 -19.06
N ARG A 104 9.24 -0.51 -20.22
CA ARG A 104 8.90 0.71 -20.97
C ARG A 104 7.84 1.53 -20.27
N GLU A 105 6.85 0.90 -19.66
CA GLU A 105 5.89 1.55 -18.77
C GLU A 105 6.56 2.07 -17.49
N ARG A 106 7.48 1.31 -16.87
CA ARG A 106 8.26 1.76 -15.72
C ARG A 106 9.17 2.94 -16.04
N TYR A 107 9.78 2.97 -17.23
CA TYR A 107 10.61 4.09 -17.66
C TYR A 107 9.74 5.34 -17.88
N ASN A 108 8.59 5.19 -18.52
CA ASN A 108 7.62 6.28 -18.70
C ASN A 108 7.04 6.77 -17.35
N LEU A 109 6.75 5.85 -16.42
CA LEU A 109 6.31 6.18 -15.06
C LEU A 109 7.43 6.84 -14.25
N ALA A 110 8.67 6.38 -14.34
CA ALA A 110 9.80 6.99 -13.64
C ALA A 110 10.12 8.40 -14.17
N GLN A 111 10.00 8.61 -15.48
CA GLN A 111 10.18 9.92 -16.10
C GLN A 111 9.02 10.87 -15.76
N MET A 112 7.80 10.35 -15.59
CA MET A 112 6.61 11.11 -15.20
C MET A 112 6.54 11.37 -13.68
N VAL A 113 7.04 10.46 -12.84
CA VAL A 113 7.04 10.59 -11.37
C VAL A 113 8.25 11.41 -10.88
N GLY A 114 9.40 11.32 -11.55
CA GLY A 114 10.62 12.04 -11.18
C GLY A 114 10.57 13.56 -11.44
N THR A 115 9.65 14.04 -12.28
CA THR A 115 9.54 15.46 -12.67
C THR A 115 8.33 16.19 -12.05
N LEU A 116 7.41 15.47 -11.40
CA LEU A 116 6.23 16.07 -10.77
C LEU A 116 6.50 16.50 -9.32
N HIS A 117 7.33 15.78 -8.57
CA HIS A 117 7.70 16.19 -7.21
C HIS A 117 8.59 17.43 -7.18
N ASP A 118 9.54 17.55 -8.11
CA ASP A 118 10.50 18.65 -8.12
C ASP A 118 9.83 20.03 -8.27
N LYS A 119 8.80 20.13 -9.13
CA LYS A 119 8.08 21.39 -9.35
C LYS A 119 7.20 21.79 -8.17
N GLN A 120 6.61 20.82 -7.48
CA GLN A 120 5.72 21.08 -6.35
C GLN A 120 6.53 21.45 -5.10
N ASP A 121 7.66 20.75 -4.88
CA ASP A 121 8.62 21.07 -3.82
C ASP A 121 9.29 22.43 -4.06
N GLN A 122 9.64 22.77 -5.30
CA GLN A 122 10.21 24.08 -5.63
C GLN A 122 9.21 25.23 -5.34
N ARG A 123 7.94 25.07 -5.70
CA ARG A 123 6.89 26.06 -5.39
C ARG A 123 6.62 26.16 -3.90
N PHE A 124 6.60 25.03 -3.19
CA PHE A 124 6.45 25.01 -1.74
C PHE A 124 7.60 25.73 -1.05
N TRP A 125 8.84 25.52 -1.50
CA TRP A 125 10.02 26.19 -0.96
C TRP A 125 10.00 27.70 -1.25
N LEU A 126 9.61 28.10 -2.47
CA LEU A 126 9.42 29.52 -2.80
C LEU A 126 8.32 30.18 -1.96
N MET A 127 7.19 29.48 -1.73
CA MET A 127 6.14 29.96 -0.83
C MET A 127 6.63 30.08 0.61
N MET A 128 7.42 29.12 1.10
CA MET A 128 7.99 29.16 2.45
C MET A 128 8.97 30.31 2.61
N VAL A 129 9.87 30.52 1.64
CA VAL A 129 10.78 31.69 1.65
C VAL A 129 9.99 32.99 1.61
N GLY A 130 8.97 33.08 0.75
CA GLY A 130 8.09 34.23 0.67
C GLY A 130 7.37 34.51 1.99
N ALA A 131 6.83 33.47 2.63
CA ALA A 131 6.15 33.58 3.92
C ALA A 131 7.11 34.02 5.04
N VAL A 132 8.31 33.44 5.11
CA VAL A 132 9.34 33.82 6.10
C VAL A 132 9.80 35.26 5.87
N ALA A 133 10.08 35.64 4.63
CA ALA A 133 10.44 37.02 4.29
C ALA A 133 9.33 38.02 4.65
N PHE A 134 8.07 37.64 4.42
CA PHE A 134 6.92 38.46 4.81
C PHE A 134 6.80 38.61 6.33
N VAL A 135 6.94 37.53 7.09
CA VAL A 135 6.91 37.56 8.56
C VAL A 135 8.04 38.41 9.12
N ILE A 136 9.26 38.25 8.61
CA ILE A 136 10.43 39.05 9.02
C ILE A 136 10.20 40.53 8.67
N GLY A 137 9.75 40.82 7.44
CA GLY A 137 9.47 42.19 7.00
C GLY A 137 8.39 42.87 7.85
N PHE A 138 7.31 42.16 8.16
CA PHE A 138 6.23 42.65 9.01
C PHE A 138 6.70 42.89 10.45
N ALA A 139 7.51 41.99 11.02
CA ALA A 139 8.07 42.15 12.36
C ALA A 139 9.12 43.29 12.43
N ALA A 140 9.87 43.52 11.36
CA ALA A 140 10.86 44.59 11.26
C ALA A 140 10.23 45.97 10.98
N PHE A 141 9.01 46.01 10.41
CA PHE A 141 8.29 47.24 10.06
C PHE A 141 8.24 48.30 11.19
N PRO A 142 7.84 47.99 12.45
CA PRO A 142 7.82 48.99 13.51
C PRO A 142 9.21 49.57 13.82
N PHE A 143 10.28 48.76 13.78
CA PHE A 143 11.64 49.22 14.03
C PHE A 143 12.16 50.14 12.93
N VAL A 144 11.90 49.78 11.66
CA VAL A 144 12.23 50.63 10.51
C VAL A 144 11.42 51.93 10.55
N SER A 145 10.13 51.86 10.86
CA SER A 145 9.27 53.05 10.95
C SER A 145 9.70 54.03 12.04
N ARG A 146 10.33 53.54 13.11
CA ARG A 146 10.85 54.36 14.22
C ARG A 146 12.24 54.96 13.93
N ALA A 147 13.00 54.37 13.01
CA ALA A 147 14.30 54.86 12.57
C ALA A 147 14.20 55.91 11.46
N LEU A 148 13.06 56.05 10.78
CA LEU A 148 12.80 57.15 9.85
C LEU A 148 12.43 58.42 10.65
N PRO A 149 13.23 59.51 10.57
CA PRO A 149 13.07 60.64 11.47
C PRO A 149 11.78 61.44 11.29
N PHE A 150 11.10 61.41 10.15
CA PHE A 150 9.75 61.97 9.99
C PHE A 150 9.03 61.15 8.92
N GLY A 151 7.77 60.80 9.19
CA GLY A 151 7.02 59.74 8.53
C GLY A 151 6.88 59.88 7.02
N MET A 152 6.51 58.75 6.40
CA MET A 152 6.00 58.67 5.03
C MET A 152 5.20 59.94 4.72
N ASN A 153 5.63 60.69 3.71
CA ASN A 153 5.14 62.03 3.35
C ASN A 153 3.74 62.26 3.85
N ALA A 154 3.55 63.20 4.78
CA ALA A 154 2.31 63.36 5.52
C ALA A 154 1.06 63.65 4.63
N ASN A 155 1.27 63.85 3.34
CA ASN A 155 0.26 63.86 2.28
C ASN A 155 -0.33 62.47 2.00
N ILE A 156 0.47 61.39 2.02
CA ILE A 156 0.02 60.00 1.84
C ILE A 156 -0.81 59.55 3.05
N ALA A 157 -0.40 59.94 4.26
CA ALA A 157 -1.17 59.68 5.48
C ALA A 157 -2.50 60.45 5.50
N ALA A 158 -2.50 61.71 5.02
CA ALA A 158 -3.72 62.51 4.91
C ALA A 158 -4.70 61.93 3.86
N ASP A 159 -4.19 61.38 2.76
CA ASP A 159 -5.00 60.75 1.71
C ASP A 159 -5.67 59.45 2.20
N ILE A 160 -4.93 58.62 2.95
CA ILE A 160 -5.47 57.39 3.58
C ILE A 160 -6.50 57.72 4.67
N MET A 161 -6.28 58.78 5.46
CA MET A 161 -7.16 59.14 6.57
C MET A 161 -8.33 60.06 6.18
N LYS A 162 -8.42 60.55 4.94
CA LYS A 162 -9.38 61.58 4.49
C LYS A 162 -9.49 62.79 5.43
N ALA A 163 -8.45 63.04 6.22
CA ALA A 163 -8.38 64.07 7.24
C ALA A 163 -7.04 64.78 7.08
N ASN A 164 -7.06 66.12 7.09
CA ASN A 164 -5.82 66.88 7.09
C ASN A 164 -5.08 66.62 8.43
N GLN A 165 -3.78 66.87 8.45
CA GLN A 165 -2.92 66.59 9.62
C GLN A 165 -3.40 67.31 10.89
N TRP A 166 -4.09 68.43 10.73
CA TRP A 166 -4.65 69.20 11.83
C TRP A 166 -5.85 68.48 12.47
N ASP A 167 -6.80 68.00 11.68
CA ASP A 167 -7.96 67.24 12.15
C ASP A 167 -7.55 65.93 12.84
N ALA A 168 -6.51 65.26 12.31
CA ALA A 168 -5.92 64.08 12.95
C ALA A 168 -5.29 64.42 14.31
N GLY A 169 -4.60 65.56 14.42
CA GLY A 169 -4.07 66.06 15.68
C GLY A 169 -5.17 66.36 16.71
N ILE A 170 -6.28 66.99 16.27
CA ILE A 170 -7.45 67.22 17.11
C ILE A 170 -8.03 65.91 17.63
N ALA A 171 -8.23 64.94 16.75
CA ALA A 171 -8.77 63.63 17.13
C ALA A 171 -7.88 62.92 18.15
N LEU A 172 -6.56 62.98 17.98
CA LEU A 172 -5.59 62.38 18.90
C LEU A 172 -5.58 63.09 20.26
N MET A 173 -5.57 64.43 20.29
CA MET A 173 -5.62 65.20 21.54
C MET A 173 -6.92 64.95 22.30
N LYS A 174 -8.06 64.94 21.60
CA LYS A 174 -9.38 64.64 22.19
C LYS A 174 -9.46 63.20 22.71
N SER A 175 -8.87 62.24 22.01
CA SER A 175 -8.81 60.83 22.44
C SER A 175 -7.86 60.63 23.62
N GLY A 176 -6.73 61.34 23.67
CA GLY A 176 -5.74 61.20 24.74
C GLY A 176 -6.17 61.84 26.05
N SER A 177 -6.89 62.97 26.00
CA SER A 177 -7.52 63.59 27.16
C SER A 177 -8.70 64.47 26.75
N PRO A 178 -9.95 64.00 26.92
CA PRO A 178 -11.13 64.80 26.63
C PRO A 178 -11.20 66.10 27.45
N ALA A 179 -10.80 66.03 28.72
CA ALA A 179 -10.76 67.19 29.62
C ALA A 179 -9.66 68.18 29.22
N GLY A 180 -8.48 67.69 28.85
CA GLY A 180 -7.39 68.54 28.35
C GLY A 180 -7.75 69.22 27.04
N TRP A 181 -8.43 68.52 26.14
CA TRP A 181 -8.95 69.10 24.90
C TRP A 181 -10.00 70.18 25.17
N ALA A 182 -10.95 69.94 26.08
CA ALA A 182 -11.96 70.94 26.44
C ALA A 182 -11.34 72.22 27.03
N GLN A 183 -10.31 72.09 27.87
CA GLN A 183 -9.57 73.23 28.39
C GLN A 183 -8.86 74.02 27.28
N LEU A 184 -8.17 73.32 26.37
CA LEU A 184 -7.48 73.95 25.25
C LEU A 184 -8.45 74.73 24.34
N VAL A 185 -9.64 74.17 24.07
CA VAL A 185 -10.69 74.86 23.30
C VAL A 185 -11.17 76.10 24.06
N ALA A 186 -11.43 76.00 25.36
CA ALA A 186 -11.85 77.15 26.16
C ALA A 186 -10.80 78.28 26.18
N ASP A 187 -9.51 77.93 26.30
CA ASP A 187 -8.40 78.89 26.24
C ASP A 187 -8.30 79.54 24.85
N ALA A 188 -8.48 78.75 23.78
CA ALA A 188 -8.49 79.25 22.41
C ALA A 188 -9.67 80.19 22.15
N ASP A 189 -10.86 79.86 22.65
CA ASP A 189 -12.06 80.70 22.53
C ASP A 189 -11.88 82.03 23.28
N LEU A 190 -11.30 81.99 24.49
CA LEU A 190 -10.95 83.20 25.24
C LEU A 190 -9.94 84.08 24.48
N ALA A 191 -8.90 83.47 23.91
CA ALA A 191 -7.90 84.19 23.12
C ALA A 191 -8.51 84.78 21.84
N ASN A 192 -9.39 84.03 21.16
CA ASN A 192 -10.08 84.47 19.95
C ASN A 192 -11.04 85.64 20.24
N ALA A 193 -11.82 85.56 21.32
CA ALA A 193 -12.70 86.65 21.76
C ALA A 193 -11.92 87.93 22.11
N ASN A 194 -10.63 87.82 22.44
CA ASN A 194 -9.75 88.93 22.81
C ASN A 194 -8.67 89.22 21.74
N ARG A 195 -8.79 88.66 20.54
CA ARG A 195 -7.70 88.62 19.54
C ARG A 195 -7.08 89.98 19.25
N ASP A 196 -7.91 90.99 18.97
CA ASP A 196 -7.41 92.32 18.61
C ASP A 196 -6.69 93.01 19.78
N LYS A 197 -7.19 92.82 21.01
CA LYS A 197 -6.55 93.34 22.22
C LYS A 197 -5.21 92.66 22.48
N ILE A 198 -5.17 91.33 22.38
CA ILE A 198 -3.95 90.55 22.57
C ILE A 198 -2.89 90.95 21.54
N VAL A 199 -3.27 91.06 20.26
CA VAL A 199 -2.36 91.52 19.18
C VAL A 199 -1.85 92.94 19.45
N GLY A 200 -2.73 93.84 19.92
CA GLY A 200 -2.34 95.20 20.32
C GLY A 200 -1.32 95.21 21.45
N CYS A 201 -1.58 94.45 22.52
CA CYS A 201 -0.68 94.29 23.66
C CYS A 201 0.68 93.69 23.25
N GLN A 202 0.68 92.66 22.39
CA GLN A 202 1.90 92.06 21.86
C GLN A 202 2.72 93.08 21.05
N LYS A 203 2.08 93.90 20.22
CA LYS A 203 2.76 94.98 19.48
C LYS A 203 3.32 96.05 20.41
N ALA A 204 2.62 96.41 21.48
CA ALA A 204 3.10 97.36 22.48
C ALA A 204 4.32 96.80 23.22
N ALA A 205 4.24 95.57 23.71
CA ALA A 205 5.35 94.87 24.38
C ALA A 205 6.59 94.74 23.48
N ALA A 206 6.38 94.43 22.19
CA ALA A 206 7.47 94.37 21.21
C ALA A 206 8.15 95.73 20.98
N LYS A 207 7.39 96.84 21.03
CA LYS A 207 7.92 98.20 20.89
C LYS A 207 8.68 98.64 22.13
N THR A 208 8.18 98.34 23.32
CA THR A 208 8.79 98.73 24.59
C THR A 208 9.89 97.78 25.05
N LYS A 209 9.98 96.59 24.43
CA LYS A 209 10.87 95.47 24.81
C LYS A 209 10.71 95.08 26.28
N LYS A 210 9.52 95.26 26.83
CA LYS A 210 9.16 94.97 28.22
C LYS A 210 7.84 94.24 28.25
N GLU A 211 7.61 93.50 29.33
CA GLU A 211 6.32 92.85 29.58
C GLU A 211 5.24 93.92 29.80
N GLU A 212 4.11 93.77 29.12
CA GLU A 212 2.98 94.70 29.20
C GLU A 212 1.75 94.01 29.80
N ARG A 213 1.03 94.70 30.69
CA ARG A 213 -0.22 94.18 31.24
C ARG A 213 -1.34 94.33 30.21
N CYS A 214 -1.98 93.21 29.87
CA CYS A 214 -3.11 93.19 28.95
C CYS A 214 -4.40 92.84 29.69
N THR A 215 -5.43 93.69 29.56
CA THR A 215 -6.75 93.41 30.16
C THR A 215 -7.62 92.70 29.15
N ILE A 216 -7.94 91.44 29.44
CA ILE A 216 -8.83 90.62 28.62
C ILE A 216 -10.26 90.67 29.17
N ILE A 217 -11.22 90.43 28.28
CA ILE A 217 -12.62 90.24 28.63
C ILE A 217 -12.85 88.76 28.84
N VAL A 218 -13.27 88.40 30.05
CA VAL A 218 -13.74 87.05 30.37
C VAL A 218 -15.26 87.07 30.27
N GLN A 219 -15.82 86.27 29.37
CA GLN A 219 -17.28 86.15 29.27
C GLN A 219 -17.80 85.32 30.44
N VAL A 220 -18.98 85.71 30.96
CA VAL A 220 -19.66 84.94 31.99
C VAL A 220 -20.11 83.63 31.35
N SER A 221 -19.61 82.50 31.85
CA SER A 221 -20.12 81.18 31.48
C SER A 221 -21.61 81.14 31.86
N GLY A 222 -22.49 81.13 30.87
CA GLY A 222 -23.93 80.95 31.11
C GLY A 222 -24.21 79.59 31.75
N PRO A 223 -25.32 79.45 32.50
CA PRO A 223 -25.68 78.21 33.20
C PRO A 223 -25.81 77.01 32.26
#